data_AF-A0A946MJJ2-F1
#
_entry.id   AF-A0A946MJJ2-F1
#
_cell.length_a   1.000
_cell.length_b   1.000
_cell.length_c   1.000
_cell.angle_alpha   90.00
_cell.angle_beta   90.00
_cell.angle_gamma   90.00
#
_symmetry.space_group_name_H-M   'P 1'
#
loop_
_entity.id
_entity.type
_entity.pdbx_description
1 polymer ?
#
loop_
_entity_poly.entity_id
_entity_poly.type
_entity_poly.pdbx_seq_one_letter_code
_entity_poly.pdbx_strand_id
1 'polypeptide(L)'
;MRFSKGNDALGTKNRGNACESSLCTLCRADCKGKCETWLSSMVGRKLLYPRSFGLVTAGANNTTHVGVSYNSLRIQGYAYGSAGLTGDLTNNPDDCIFP
;
A
#
# COMPACT_ATOMS: atom_id res chain seq x y z
N MET A 1 1.46 24.47 -4.53
CA MET A 1 0.80 23.88 -3.33
C MET A 1 1.74 22.83 -2.75
N ARG A 2 2.26 22.99 -1.52
CA ARG A 2 3.12 21.97 -0.89
C ARG A 2 2.22 20.97 -0.16
N PHE A 3 2.25 19.70 -0.56
CA PHE A 3 1.43 18.66 0.05
C PHE A 3 2.14 18.07 1.27
N SER A 4 1.49 18.12 2.43
CA SER A 4 1.87 17.28 3.56
C SER A 4 1.40 15.86 3.26
N LYS A 5 2.33 14.91 3.16
CA LYS A 5 2.01 13.49 2.91
C LYS A 5 2.14 12.71 4.22
N GLY A 6 0.99 12.33 4.76
CA GLY A 6 0.85 11.35 5.85
C GLY A 6 -0.14 10.28 5.40
N ASN A 7 0.15 9.02 5.70
CA ASN A 7 -0.65 7.88 5.26
C ASN A 7 -1.14 7.13 6.50
N ASP A 8 -2.40 7.34 6.87
CA ASP A 8 -3.01 6.71 8.05
C ASP A 8 -3.18 5.19 7.88
N ALA A 9 -3.45 4.75 6.65
CA ALA A 9 -3.59 3.33 6.31
C ALA A 9 -2.32 2.51 6.58
N LEU A 10 -1.16 3.14 6.45
CA LEU A 10 0.14 2.57 6.81
C LEU A 10 0.69 3.16 8.11
N GLY A 11 -0.03 4.11 8.74
CA GLY A 11 0.39 5.04 9.77
C GLY A 11 1.83 5.54 9.64
N THR A 12 2.22 5.89 8.41
CA THR A 12 3.54 6.45 8.08
C THR A 12 3.42 7.96 7.90
N LYS A 13 4.53 8.67 8.13
CA LYS A 13 4.60 10.12 7.89
C LYS A 13 5.98 10.56 7.42
N ASN A 14 6.00 11.51 6.49
CA ASN A 14 7.21 12.20 6.09
C ASN A 14 7.63 13.20 7.18
N ARG A 15 8.94 13.31 7.42
CA ARG A 15 9.52 14.29 8.37
C ARG A 15 9.80 15.63 7.68
N GLY A 16 10.25 15.57 6.43
CA GLY A 16 10.62 16.74 5.63
C GLY A 16 9.53 17.12 4.64
N ASN A 17 9.91 17.90 3.64
CA ASN A 17 9.03 18.20 2.53
C ASN A 17 8.81 16.92 1.71
N ALA A 18 7.56 16.46 1.60
CA ALA A 18 7.26 15.25 0.84
C ALA A 18 7.36 15.51 -0.67
N CYS A 19 7.81 14.50 -1.41
CA CYS A 19 7.73 14.44 -2.87
C CYS A 19 6.77 13.31 -3.30
N GLU A 20 6.44 13.25 -4.59
CA GLU A 20 5.41 12.34 -5.12
C GLU A 20 5.70 10.87 -4.81
N SER A 21 6.98 10.48 -4.81
CA SER A 21 7.47 9.12 -4.55
C SER A 21 7.33 8.62 -3.10
N SER A 22 6.53 9.29 -2.26
CA SER A 22 6.37 9.01 -0.81
C SER A 22 7.65 9.20 0.02
N LEU A 23 8.71 9.76 -0.59
CA LEU A 23 9.94 10.16 0.09
C LEU A 23 9.90 11.63 0.51
N CYS A 24 10.85 12.03 1.35
CA CYS A 24 11.15 13.44 1.53
C CYS A 24 12.03 13.90 0.36
N THR A 25 11.96 15.18 -0.04
CA THR A 25 12.84 15.78 -1.05
C THR A 25 14.33 15.58 -0.73
N LEU A 26 14.66 15.39 0.55
CA LEU A 26 15.96 14.92 1.01
C LEU A 26 15.78 13.68 1.89
N CYS A 27 16.27 12.53 1.43
CA CYS A 27 16.33 11.30 2.21
C CYS A 27 17.74 11.15 2.81
N ARG A 28 17.83 10.89 4.12
CA ARG A 28 19.11 10.71 4.81
C ARG A 28 19.15 9.39 5.57
N ALA A 29 20.33 8.77 5.63
CA ALA A 29 20.54 7.53 6.35
C ALA A 29 20.39 7.68 7.88
N ASP A 30 20.74 8.85 8.43
CA ASP A 30 20.59 9.19 9.86
C ASP A 30 19.15 9.63 10.22
N CYS A 31 18.20 9.44 9.31
CA CYS A 31 16.80 9.76 9.58
C CYS A 31 16.21 8.75 10.54
N LYS A 32 15.80 9.20 11.74
CA LYS A 32 14.98 8.43 12.69
C LYS A 32 13.52 8.33 12.24
N GLY A 33 13.30 8.06 10.95
CA GLY A 33 12.05 8.30 10.23
C GLY A 33 10.81 7.59 10.81
N LYS A 34 9.68 7.80 10.16
CA LYS A 34 8.48 6.95 10.18
C LYS A 34 7.80 6.97 8.80
N CYS A 35 8.56 7.29 7.76
CA CYS A 35 8.07 7.26 6.38
C CYS A 35 8.05 5.81 5.88
N GLU A 36 7.36 5.57 4.76
CA GLU A 36 7.20 4.24 4.18
C GLU A 36 8.56 3.56 3.97
N THR A 37 9.53 4.24 3.37
CA THR A 37 10.87 3.66 3.12
C THR A 37 11.62 3.30 4.40
N TRP A 38 11.53 4.13 5.45
CA TRP A 38 12.22 3.85 6.71
C TRP A 38 11.54 2.74 7.52
N LEU A 39 10.20 2.69 7.55
CA LEU A 39 9.52 1.58 8.21
C LEU A 39 9.70 0.28 7.40
N SER A 40 9.65 0.32 6.07
CA SER A 40 9.91 -0.84 5.22
C SER A 40 11.30 -1.44 5.43
N SER A 41 12.33 -0.64 5.72
CA SER A 41 13.66 -1.18 6.01
C SER A 41 13.73 -1.92 7.34
N MET A 42 12.84 -1.63 8.29
CA MET A 42 12.80 -2.31 9.60
C MET A 42 11.80 -3.47 9.66
N VAL A 43 10.58 -3.29 9.16
CA VAL A 43 9.49 -4.28 9.28
C VAL A 43 9.24 -5.07 8.00
N GLY A 44 9.89 -4.68 6.89
CA GLY A 44 9.82 -5.39 5.61
C GLY A 44 8.38 -5.56 5.13
N ARG A 45 8.03 -6.79 4.76
CA ARG A 45 6.70 -7.16 4.25
C ARG A 45 5.56 -6.95 5.24
N LYS A 46 5.83 -6.73 6.54
CA LYS A 46 4.78 -6.35 7.50
C LYS A 46 4.24 -4.94 7.25
N LEU A 47 4.88 -4.16 6.38
CA LEU A 47 4.33 -2.88 5.89
C LEU A 47 3.35 -3.07 4.71
N LEU A 48 2.65 -4.20 4.63
CA LEU A 48 1.65 -4.41 3.60
C LEU A 48 0.46 -3.46 3.82
N TYR A 49 -0.02 -2.86 2.74
CA TYR A 49 -1.17 -1.97 2.76
C TYR A 49 -2.48 -2.77 2.73
N PRO A 50 -3.51 -2.42 3.53
CA PRO A 50 -3.49 -1.53 4.70
C PRO A 50 -3.03 -2.28 5.97
N ARG A 51 -2.49 -1.54 6.94
CA ARG A 51 -1.91 -2.12 8.17
C ARG A 51 -2.92 -2.83 9.07
N SER A 52 -4.21 -2.48 8.96
CA SER A 52 -5.34 -3.13 9.66
C SER A 52 -6.24 -3.88 8.68
N PHE A 53 -5.63 -4.72 7.86
CA PHE A 53 -6.36 -5.55 6.88
C PHE A 53 -7.55 -6.28 7.53
N GLY A 54 -8.71 -6.25 6.86
CA GLY A 54 -9.97 -6.81 7.36
C GLY A 54 -10.78 -5.87 8.29
N LEU A 55 -10.16 -4.89 8.94
CA LEU A 55 -10.84 -3.91 9.80
C LEU A 55 -11.03 -2.54 9.13
N VAL A 56 -10.16 -2.19 8.17
CA VAL A 56 -10.20 -0.89 7.49
C VAL A 56 -10.13 -1.05 5.98
N THR A 57 -10.89 -0.21 5.28
CA THR A 57 -10.72 0.05 3.85
C THR A 57 -9.99 1.36 3.69
N ALA A 58 -8.90 1.39 2.93
CA ALA A 58 -8.08 2.58 2.79
C ALA A 58 -7.95 3.01 1.33
N GLY A 59 -8.18 4.30 1.05
CA GLY A 59 -8.01 4.91 -0.26
C GLY A 59 -6.65 5.60 -0.42
N ALA A 60 -6.12 5.60 -1.65
CA ALA A 60 -4.89 6.31 -1.97
C ALA A 60 -5.21 7.78 -2.34
N ASN A 61 -4.58 8.73 -1.65
CA ASN A 61 -4.67 10.16 -1.96
C ASN A 61 -3.70 10.56 -3.10
N ASN A 62 -3.80 9.86 -4.25
CA ASN A 62 -3.03 10.20 -5.44
C ASN A 62 -3.91 11.09 -6.33
N THR A 63 -3.70 12.41 -6.26
CA THR A 63 -4.51 13.40 -6.97
C THR A 63 -3.96 13.77 -8.35
N THR A 64 -2.78 13.29 -8.73
CA THR A 64 -2.13 13.59 -10.00
C THR A 64 -2.14 12.37 -10.92
N HIS A 65 -2.25 12.62 -12.22
CA HIS A 65 -2.29 11.59 -13.27
C HIS A 65 -0.90 11.06 -13.65
N VAL A 66 0.18 11.66 -13.11
CA VAL A 66 1.55 11.24 -13.36
C VAL A 66 1.87 10.08 -12.40
N GLY A 67 1.73 8.85 -12.91
CA GLY A 67 1.76 7.61 -12.14
C GLY A 67 0.41 6.90 -12.14
N VAL A 68 0.27 5.82 -11.36
CA VAL A 68 -1.01 5.11 -11.24
C VAL A 68 -1.94 5.91 -10.33
N SER A 69 -2.84 6.68 -10.95
CA SER A 69 -3.94 7.37 -10.24
C SER A 69 -4.98 6.33 -9.82
N TYR A 70 -4.86 5.84 -8.58
CA TYR A 70 -5.80 4.87 -7.99
C TYR A 70 -7.23 5.40 -7.86
N ASN A 71 -7.44 6.72 -7.96
CA ASN A 71 -8.78 7.32 -8.06
C ASN A 71 -9.46 6.94 -9.40
N SER A 72 -8.68 6.84 -10.49
CA SER A 72 -9.17 6.52 -11.82
C SER A 72 -8.89 5.07 -12.27
N LEU A 73 -8.08 4.32 -11.51
CA LEU A 73 -7.74 2.95 -11.85
C LEU A 73 -8.86 2.00 -11.41
N ARG A 74 -9.61 1.46 -12.38
CA ARG A 74 -10.42 0.26 -12.17
C ARG A 74 -9.69 -0.96 -12.69
N ILE A 75 -9.48 -1.96 -11.84
CA ILE A 75 -9.07 -3.29 -12.26
C ILE A 75 -10.36 -4.07 -12.52
N GLN A 76 -10.65 -4.35 -13.78
CA GLN A 76 -11.72 -5.23 -14.20
C GLN A 76 -11.08 -6.45 -14.87
N GLY A 77 -11.07 -7.58 -14.16
CA GLY A 77 -10.52 -8.82 -14.68
C GLY A 77 -10.98 -9.99 -13.83
N TYR A 78 -11.23 -11.12 -14.48
CA TYR A 78 -11.45 -12.40 -13.82
C TYR A 78 -10.14 -13.19 -13.83
N ALA A 79 -9.77 -13.78 -12.70
CA ALA A 79 -8.65 -14.71 -12.66
C ALA A 79 -9.06 -15.99 -13.39
N TYR A 80 -8.41 -16.28 -14.52
CA TYR A 80 -8.68 -17.48 -15.32
C TYR A 80 -7.47 -18.41 -15.27
N GLY A 81 -7.70 -19.70 -15.04
CA GLY A 81 -6.65 -20.73 -15.05
C GLY A 81 -5.74 -20.75 -13.81
N SER A 82 -6.21 -20.29 -12.66
CA SER A 82 -5.47 -20.47 -11.39
C SER A 82 -5.33 -21.95 -11.05
N ALA A 83 -4.10 -22.39 -10.75
CA ALA A 83 -3.78 -23.73 -10.28
C ALA A 83 -3.14 -23.63 -8.89
N GLY A 84 -3.53 -24.50 -7.95
CA GLY A 84 -2.96 -24.51 -6.60
C GLY A 84 -3.97 -24.53 -5.44
N LEU A 85 -5.28 -24.60 -5.72
CA LEU A 85 -6.26 -24.96 -4.69
C LEU A 85 -5.99 -26.39 -4.21
N THR A 86 -5.82 -26.56 -2.90
CA THR A 86 -5.79 -27.90 -2.27
C THR A 86 -7.11 -28.60 -2.54
N GLY A 87 -7.10 -29.93 -2.71
CA GLY A 87 -8.27 -30.70 -3.15
C GLY A 87 -9.54 -30.53 -2.31
N ASP A 88 -9.40 -30.00 -1.10
CA ASP A 88 -10.50 -29.75 -0.16
C ASP A 88 -11.17 -28.37 -0.34
N LEU A 89 -10.60 -27.46 -1.15
CA LEU A 89 -11.12 -26.11 -1.37
C LEU A 89 -11.77 -26.00 -2.74
N THR A 90 -12.98 -25.43 -2.79
CA THR A 90 -13.66 -25.20 -4.07
C THR A 90 -13.20 -23.89 -4.72
N ASN A 91 -13.58 -23.68 -5.99
CA ASN A 91 -13.39 -22.40 -6.67
C ASN A 91 -14.42 -21.34 -6.28
N ASN A 92 -15.22 -21.58 -5.22
CA ASN A 92 -16.14 -20.60 -4.68
C ASN A 92 -15.36 -19.47 -4.01
N PRO A 93 -15.70 -18.18 -4.27
CA PRO A 93 -15.16 -17.04 -3.54
C PRO A 93 -15.18 -17.18 -2.00
N ASP A 94 -16.17 -17.90 -1.45
CA ASP A 94 -16.29 -18.14 0.00
C ASP A 94 -15.19 -19.06 0.55
N ASP A 95 -14.60 -19.92 -0.29
CA ASP A 95 -13.52 -20.85 0.08
C ASP A 95 -12.13 -20.27 -0.20
N CYS A 96 -12.04 -19.19 -0.99
CA CYS A 96 -10.79 -18.55 -1.40
C CYS A 96 -10.34 -17.46 -0.42
N ILE A 97 -10.28 -17.78 0.88
CA ILE A 97 -9.90 -16.84 1.94
C ILE A 97 -8.37 -16.82 2.10
N PHE A 98 -7.77 -15.63 2.11
CA PHE A 98 -6.35 -15.48 2.39
C PHE A 98 -6.07 -15.78 3.89
N PRO A 99 -5.11 -16.65 4.24
CA PRO A 99 -4.68 -16.86 5.62
C PRO A 99 -3.87 -15.67 6.17
#